data_AF-A0A6N3CW52-F1
#
_entry.id   AF-A0A6N3CW52-F1
#
_cell.length_a   1.000
_cell.length_b   1.000
_cell.length_c   1.000
_cell.angle_alpha   90.00
_cell.angle_beta   90.00
_cell.angle_gamma   90.00
#
_symmetry.space_group_name_H-M   'P 1'
#
loop_
_entity.id
_entity.type
_entity.pdbx_description
1 polymer ?
#
loop_
_entity_poly.entity_id
_entity_poly.type
_entity_poly.pdbx_seq_one_letter_code
_entity_poly.pdbx_strand_id
1 'polypeptide(L)'
;MIVRENILRVDDVSNDLMINHEGMEFLPEDMIFFDLEHYVYKKPKCIGVFGACVYNSRTKSLEVTQYMIENRYEGLDILYLAKNYFISMKNKGKKAIVTFSGNNDFTVINYLFQKYGVIYDFNEEFASVDIQKEYERERKTSIGLKNLEKQFGIIRESEVISGSNLAKTFHKVMKDKDYIKRMPREKIEKILLYNEQDVVNLYHIFVNWKSIIFEDKEEDEVSQIKSIEDIEIIDEKILDEVVKESEEDDENKQLEDVIIEKEEIAK
;
A
#
# COMPACT_ATOMS: atom_id res chain seq x y z
N MET A 1 -10.16 29.36 3.27
CA MET A 1 -9.70 27.96 3.33
C MET A 1 -10.59 27.21 4.30
N ILE A 2 -10.98 26.00 3.96
CA ILE A 2 -11.71 25.12 4.87
C ILE A 2 -10.70 24.38 5.74
N VAL A 3 -10.90 24.44 7.06
CA VAL A 3 -10.14 23.67 8.05
C VAL A 3 -11.13 22.77 8.77
N ARG A 4 -10.82 21.47 8.84
CA ARG A 4 -11.65 20.47 9.50
C ARG A 4 -10.78 19.63 10.42
N GLU A 5 -11.22 19.52 11.67
CA GLU A 5 -10.64 18.65 12.68
C GLU A 5 -11.73 17.71 13.16
N ASN A 6 -11.44 16.42 13.21
CA ASN A 6 -12.40 15.39 13.61
C ASN A 6 -11.74 14.38 14.54
N ILE A 7 -12.52 13.82 15.46
CA ILE A 7 -12.06 12.80 16.41
C ILE A 7 -12.94 11.57 16.24
N LEU A 8 -12.33 10.46 15.84
CA LEU A 8 -13.01 9.19 15.63
C LEU A 8 -12.55 8.21 16.71
N ARG A 9 -13.47 7.64 17.48
CA ARG A 9 -13.13 6.59 18.44
C ARG A 9 -12.83 5.29 17.69
N VAL A 10 -11.80 4.59 18.13
CA VAL A 10 -11.40 3.29 17.59
C VAL A 10 -11.28 2.29 18.73
N ASP A 11 -11.49 1.02 18.40
CA ASP A 11 -11.34 -0.08 19.36
C ASP A 11 -9.87 -0.35 19.70
N ASP A 12 -9.66 -1.16 20.73
CA ASP A 12 -8.32 -1.60 21.11
C ASP A 12 -7.68 -2.42 20.00
N VAL A 13 -6.44 -2.07 19.69
CA VAL A 13 -5.63 -2.72 18.66
C VAL A 13 -4.61 -3.64 19.34
N SER A 14 -4.49 -4.87 18.81
CA SER A 14 -3.35 -5.72 19.14
C SER A 14 -2.13 -5.30 18.33
N ASN A 15 -1.02 -5.01 19.02
CA ASN A 15 0.26 -4.71 18.38
C ASN A 15 0.79 -5.91 17.56
N ASP A 16 0.30 -7.12 17.82
CA ASP A 16 0.78 -8.32 17.13
C ASP A 16 0.35 -8.36 15.67
N LEU A 17 -0.73 -7.64 15.31
CA LEU A 17 -1.35 -7.65 13.99
C LEU A 17 -0.86 -6.55 13.05
N MET A 18 -0.08 -5.59 13.55
CA MET A 18 0.33 -4.44 12.75
C MET A 18 1.41 -4.80 11.72
N ILE A 19 1.59 -3.93 10.72
CA ILE A 19 2.75 -3.98 9.83
C ILE A 19 4.01 -3.97 10.70
N ASN A 20 4.80 -5.02 10.59
CA ASN A 20 6.14 -5.06 11.16
C ASN A 20 7.07 -5.77 10.18
N HIS A 21 8.26 -5.23 9.99
CA HIS A 21 9.36 -5.90 9.30
C HIS A 21 10.65 -5.65 10.05
N GLU A 22 11.68 -6.46 9.79
CA GLU A 22 12.98 -6.29 10.46
C GLU A 22 13.45 -4.83 10.38
N GLY A 23 13.69 -4.22 11.55
CA GLY A 23 14.09 -2.82 11.70
C GLY A 23 12.96 -1.79 11.86
N MET A 24 11.69 -2.17 11.75
CA MET A 24 10.55 -1.29 12.03
C MET A 24 10.04 -1.48 13.47
N GLU A 25 10.36 -0.53 14.35
CA GLU A 25 9.96 -0.52 15.77
C GLU A 25 8.92 0.58 16.09
N PHE A 26 8.15 1.01 15.09
CA PHE A 26 7.17 2.09 15.27
C PHE A 26 5.82 1.56 15.75
N LEU A 27 5.28 2.18 16.79
CA LEU A 27 3.91 1.95 17.24
C LEU A 27 2.94 2.90 16.50
N PRO A 28 1.62 2.63 16.49
CA PRO A 28 0.65 3.55 15.90
C PRO A 28 0.72 4.99 16.48
N GLU A 29 1.13 5.11 17.74
CA GLU A 29 1.35 6.39 18.40
C GLU A 29 2.54 7.19 17.85
N ASP A 30 3.50 6.54 17.19
CA ASP A 30 4.65 7.18 16.56
C ASP A 30 4.34 7.71 15.15
N MET A 31 3.14 7.41 14.62
CA MET A 31 2.84 7.56 13.20
C MET A 31 1.94 8.75 12.89
N ILE A 32 2.11 9.26 11.67
CA ILE A 32 1.23 10.18 10.97
C ILE A 32 0.74 9.46 9.71
N PHE A 33 -0.56 9.23 9.58
CA PHE A 33 -1.16 8.70 8.36
C PHE A 33 -1.51 9.87 7.46
N PHE A 34 -1.02 9.87 6.22
CA PHE A 34 -0.99 11.06 5.37
C PHE A 34 -1.44 10.74 3.94
N ASP A 35 -2.25 11.63 3.37
CA ASP A 35 -2.74 11.57 1.99
C ASP A 35 -3.03 12.99 1.44
N LEU A 36 -2.84 13.18 0.14
CA LEU A 36 -3.15 14.42 -0.55
C LEU A 36 -4.14 14.23 -1.69
N GLU A 37 -5.09 15.15 -1.79
CA GLU A 37 -5.80 15.38 -3.03
C GLU A 37 -5.15 16.50 -3.81
N HIS A 38 -4.58 16.21 -4.97
CA HIS A 38 -3.75 17.16 -5.70
C HIS A 38 -4.12 17.33 -7.17
N TYR A 39 -3.80 18.50 -7.74
CA TYR A 39 -3.94 18.73 -9.18
C TYR A 39 -2.57 18.75 -9.86
N VAL A 40 -2.35 17.75 -10.70
CA VAL A 40 -1.19 17.64 -11.59
C VAL A 40 -1.65 17.78 -13.05
N TYR A 41 -0.87 18.52 -13.83
CA TYR A 41 -1.00 18.52 -15.29
C TYR A 41 0.31 18.03 -15.90
N LYS A 42 1.20 18.95 -16.31
CA LYS A 42 2.60 18.61 -16.66
C LYS A 42 3.53 18.58 -15.45
N LYS A 43 3.19 19.39 -14.44
CA LYS A 43 3.89 19.53 -13.16
C LYS A 43 2.83 19.78 -12.09
N PRO A 44 3.10 19.46 -10.81
CA PRO A 44 2.18 19.77 -9.71
C PRO A 44 1.78 21.25 -9.70
N LYS A 45 0.48 21.52 -9.54
CA LYS A 45 -0.09 22.88 -9.58
C LYS A 45 -0.55 23.34 -8.21
N CYS A 46 -1.23 22.49 -7.47
CA CYS A 46 -1.66 22.75 -6.10
C CYS A 46 -1.95 21.44 -5.36
N ILE A 47 -1.92 21.54 -4.04
CA ILE A 47 -2.63 20.65 -3.13
C ILE A 47 -4.04 21.20 -3.01
N GLY A 48 -5.02 20.35 -3.29
CA GLY A 48 -6.44 20.60 -3.18
C GLY A 48 -6.96 20.35 -1.78
N VAL A 49 -6.64 19.16 -1.24
CA VAL A 49 -6.86 18.78 0.16
C VAL A 49 -5.55 18.22 0.72
N PHE A 50 -5.18 18.70 1.90
CA PHE A 50 -4.24 18.05 2.79
C PHE A 50 -5.04 17.23 3.79
N GLY A 51 -4.72 15.95 3.95
CA GLY A 51 -5.30 15.09 4.97
C GLY A 51 -4.22 14.41 5.80
N ALA A 52 -4.39 14.42 7.12
CA ALA A 52 -3.56 13.61 7.99
C ALA A 52 -4.36 13.11 9.20
N CYS A 53 -4.05 11.92 9.70
CA CYS A 53 -4.56 11.43 10.98
C CYS A 53 -3.45 10.90 11.88
N VAL A 54 -3.66 11.00 13.20
CA VAL A 54 -2.76 10.45 14.22
C VAL A 54 -3.56 9.70 15.27
N TYR A 55 -3.02 8.58 15.77
CA TYR A 55 -3.61 7.85 16.87
C TYR A 55 -3.23 8.46 18.22
N ASN A 56 -4.22 8.56 19.11
CA ASN A 56 -4.10 8.93 20.52
C ASN A 56 -4.55 7.76 21.39
N SER A 57 -3.58 7.10 22.04
CA SER A 57 -3.82 5.92 22.87
C SER A 57 -4.55 6.21 24.18
N ARG A 58 -4.42 7.43 24.72
CA ARG A 58 -5.09 7.81 25.97
C ARG A 58 -6.59 7.89 25.79
N THR A 59 -7.03 8.40 24.64
CA THR A 59 -8.44 8.58 24.31
C THR A 59 -9.00 7.50 23.39
N LYS A 60 -8.15 6.59 22.91
CA LYS A 60 -8.47 5.56 21.91
C LYS A 60 -9.17 6.17 20.70
N SER A 61 -8.52 7.16 20.11
CA SER A 61 -9.11 7.91 19.00
C SER A 61 -8.10 8.30 17.93
N LEU A 62 -8.60 8.42 16.70
CA LEU A 62 -7.91 9.06 15.60
C LEU A 62 -8.25 10.55 15.59
N GLU A 63 -7.23 11.39 15.62
CA GLU A 63 -7.33 12.83 15.46
C GLU A 63 -7.02 13.16 13.99
N VAL A 64 -8.06 13.49 13.23
CA VAL A 64 -7.97 13.83 11.80
C VAL A 64 -7.84 15.34 11.65
N THR A 65 -6.94 15.79 10.78
CA THR A 65 -6.76 17.19 10.38
C THR A 65 -6.80 17.30 8.86
N GLN A 66 -7.64 18.20 8.35
CA GLN A 66 -7.76 18.46 6.92
C GLN A 66 -7.74 19.96 6.61
N TYR A 67 -7.06 20.31 5.52
CA TYR A 67 -7.06 21.65 4.94
C TYR A 67 -7.47 21.57 3.48
N MET A 68 -8.49 22.32 3.06
CA MET A 68 -8.94 22.36 1.67
C MET A 68 -8.95 23.80 1.14
N ILE A 69 -8.29 24.02 0.01
CA ILE A 69 -8.28 25.33 -0.64
C ILE A 69 -9.65 25.67 -1.23
N GLU A 70 -10.07 26.91 -1.03
CA GLU A 70 -11.32 27.44 -1.60
C GLU A 70 -11.08 28.21 -2.90
N ASN A 71 -9.85 28.67 -3.12
CA ASN A 71 -9.44 29.43 -4.29
C ASN A 71 -7.92 29.39 -4.49
N ARG A 72 -7.46 29.90 -5.64
CA ARG A 72 -6.03 29.88 -6.03
C ARG A 72 -5.08 30.64 -5.09
N TYR A 73 -5.56 31.63 -4.33
CA TYR A 73 -4.69 32.43 -3.47
C TYR A 73 -4.24 31.67 -2.23
N GLU A 74 -5.00 30.64 -1.84
CA GLU A 74 -4.74 29.77 -0.70
C GLU A 74 -3.75 28.64 -1.02
N GLY A 75 -3.29 28.55 -2.28
CA GLY A 75 -2.38 27.50 -2.72
C GLY A 75 -1.00 27.55 -2.09
N LEU A 76 -0.56 28.72 -1.61
CA LEU A 76 0.66 28.86 -0.80
C LEU A 76 0.38 28.64 0.68
N ASP A 77 -0.76 29.13 1.17
CA ASP A 77 -1.17 29.01 2.57
C ASP A 77 -1.25 27.53 3.00
N ILE A 78 -1.80 26.66 2.16
CA ILE A 78 -1.90 25.22 2.47
C ILE A 78 -0.52 24.56 2.61
N LEU A 79 0.52 25.06 1.92
CA LEU A 79 1.88 24.54 2.03
C LEU A 79 2.49 24.91 3.39
N TYR A 80 2.27 26.13 3.85
CA TYR A 80 2.71 26.56 5.18
C TYR A 80 1.95 25.83 6.29
N LEU A 81 0.65 25.60 6.12
CA LEU A 81 -0.14 24.81 7.06
C LEU A 81 0.33 23.36 7.12
N ALA A 82 0.59 22.72 5.97
CA ALA A 82 1.15 21.38 5.91
C ALA A 82 2.53 21.33 6.62
N LYS A 83 3.44 22.24 6.30
CA LYS A 83 4.75 22.33 6.99
C LYS A 83 4.59 22.47 8.51
N ASN A 84 3.73 23.40 8.96
CA ASN A 84 3.52 23.65 10.38
C ASN A 84 2.89 22.44 11.08
N TYR A 85 1.98 21.72 10.40
CA TYR A 85 1.41 20.49 10.90
C TYR A 85 2.52 19.45 11.18
N PHE A 86 3.38 19.18 10.20
CA PHE A 86 4.45 18.19 10.37
C PHE A 86 5.48 18.60 11.43
N ILE A 87 5.86 19.87 11.51
CA ILE A 87 6.71 20.38 12.60
C ILE A 87 6.04 20.16 13.96
N SER A 88 4.74 20.48 14.07
CA SER A 88 4.00 20.26 15.31
C SER A 88 3.92 18.78 15.67
N MET A 89 3.73 17.88 14.70
CA MET A 89 3.67 16.45 14.95
C MET A 89 5.04 15.89 15.35
N LYS A 90 6.12 16.35 14.72
CA LYS A 90 7.49 16.02 15.13
C LYS A 90 7.75 16.41 16.58
N ASN A 91 7.37 17.63 16.96
CA ASN A 91 7.48 18.12 18.34
C ASN A 91 6.62 17.33 19.34
N LYS A 92 5.53 16.71 18.87
CA LYS A 92 4.70 15.78 19.66
C LYS A 92 5.27 14.36 19.73
N GLY A 93 6.46 14.13 19.15
CA GLY A 93 7.16 12.85 19.21
C GLY A 93 6.84 11.88 18.09
N LYS A 94 6.10 12.31 17.04
CA LYS A 94 5.87 11.46 15.86
C LYS A 94 7.19 11.22 15.12
N LYS A 95 7.39 10.00 14.63
CA LYS A 95 8.65 9.49 14.09
C LYS A 95 8.54 9.05 12.63
N ALA A 96 7.36 8.63 12.18
CA ALA A 96 7.16 8.10 10.84
C ALA A 96 5.90 8.65 10.18
N ILE A 97 5.93 8.71 8.84
CA ILE A 97 4.79 9.03 8.00
C ILE A 97 4.38 7.76 7.24
N VAL A 98 3.11 7.39 7.38
CA VAL A 98 2.47 6.28 6.68
C VAL A 98 1.67 6.82 5.51
N THR A 99 1.86 6.23 4.33
CA THR A 99 1.21 6.61 3.08
C THR A 99 0.79 5.37 2.29
N PHE A 100 -0.02 5.56 1.25
CA PHE A 100 -0.26 4.54 0.23
C PHE A 100 0.29 5.02 -1.11
N SER A 101 1.33 4.38 -1.65
CA SER A 101 2.01 4.88 -2.86
C SER A 101 2.59 6.29 -2.67
N GLY A 102 3.15 6.55 -1.49
CA GLY A 102 3.52 7.90 -1.01
C GLY A 102 4.54 8.63 -1.87
N ASN A 103 5.24 7.92 -2.76
CA ASN A 103 6.09 8.54 -3.77
C ASN A 103 5.34 9.64 -4.55
N ASN A 104 4.05 9.47 -4.84
CA ASN A 104 3.25 10.47 -5.56
C ASN A 104 3.03 11.74 -4.72
N ASP A 105 2.53 11.59 -3.49
CA ASP A 105 2.23 12.72 -2.61
C ASP A 105 3.48 13.48 -2.22
N PHE A 106 4.55 12.77 -1.84
CA PHE A 106 5.83 13.39 -1.52
C PHE A 106 6.42 14.11 -2.73
N THR A 107 6.34 13.54 -3.93
CA THR A 107 6.78 14.23 -5.16
C THR A 107 6.01 15.53 -5.37
N VAL A 108 4.69 15.52 -5.13
CA VAL A 108 3.83 16.70 -5.30
C VAL A 108 4.15 17.79 -4.29
N ILE A 109 4.18 17.48 -2.99
CA ILE A 109 4.42 18.49 -1.94
C ILE A 109 5.85 19.01 -2.00
N ASN A 110 6.85 18.15 -2.21
CA ASN A 110 8.26 18.58 -2.32
C ASN A 110 8.48 19.48 -3.53
N TYR A 111 7.87 19.15 -4.68
CA TYR A 111 7.92 20.01 -5.86
C TYR A 111 7.33 21.40 -5.57
N LEU A 112 6.17 21.45 -4.88
CA LEU A 112 5.52 22.71 -4.56
C LEU A 112 6.31 23.51 -3.52
N PHE A 113 6.89 22.85 -2.52
CA PHE A 113 7.77 23.46 -1.53
C PHE A 113 8.98 24.10 -2.20
N GLN A 114 9.69 23.35 -3.05
CA GLN A 114 10.82 23.88 -3.82
C GLN A 114 10.40 25.06 -4.70
N LYS A 115 9.29 24.94 -5.42
CA LYS A 115 8.80 25.99 -6.33
C LYS A 115 8.50 27.30 -5.60
N TYR A 116 7.98 27.25 -4.37
CA TYR A 116 7.60 28.42 -3.60
C TYR A 116 8.58 28.80 -2.48
N GLY A 117 9.74 28.14 -2.41
CA GLY A 117 10.78 28.44 -1.42
C GLY A 117 10.41 28.03 0.02
N VAL A 118 9.51 27.06 0.19
CA VAL A 118 9.18 26.50 1.51
C VAL A 118 10.24 25.46 1.87
N ILE A 119 11.11 25.78 2.82
CA ILE A 119 12.20 24.89 3.25
C ILE A 119 11.66 23.88 4.27
N TYR A 120 11.63 22.61 3.91
CA TYR A 120 11.31 21.47 4.77
C TYR A 120 11.75 20.17 4.10
N ASP A 121 12.45 19.28 4.82
CA ASP A 121 12.84 17.97 4.32
C ASP A 121 12.15 16.87 5.13
N PHE A 122 11.24 16.15 4.49
CA PHE A 122 10.52 15.05 5.14
C PHE A 122 11.42 13.87 5.49
N ASN A 123 12.46 13.60 4.69
CA ASN A 123 13.33 12.44 4.86
C ASN A 123 14.32 12.63 6.02
N GLU A 124 14.69 13.88 6.32
CA GLU A 124 15.49 14.20 7.50
C GLU A 124 14.66 14.09 8.78
N GLU A 125 13.36 14.38 8.70
CA GLU A 125 12.49 14.50 9.87
C GLU A 125 11.72 13.21 10.21
N PHE A 126 11.41 12.37 9.23
CA PHE A 126 10.56 11.19 9.44
C PHE A 126 11.04 9.97 8.66
N ALA A 127 10.84 8.79 9.25
CA ALA A 127 10.86 7.56 8.49
C ALA A 127 9.60 7.46 7.59
N SER A 128 9.73 6.80 6.44
CA SER A 128 8.61 6.59 5.52
C SER A 128 8.13 5.14 5.58
N VAL A 129 6.82 4.94 5.71
CA VAL A 129 6.14 3.65 5.61
C VAL A 129 5.15 3.72 4.45
N ASP A 130 5.37 2.91 3.42
CA ASP A 130 4.53 2.90 2.22
C ASP A 130 3.78 1.58 2.13
N ILE A 131 2.49 1.60 2.48
CA ILE A 131 1.64 0.41 2.57
C ILE A 131 1.60 -0.38 1.24
N GLN A 132 1.70 0.30 0.10
CA GLN A 132 1.70 -0.39 -1.19
C GLN A 132 2.99 -1.22 -1.37
N LYS A 133 4.14 -0.68 -0.96
CA LYS A 133 5.42 -1.40 -1.02
C LYS A 133 5.46 -2.56 -0.03
N GLU A 134 4.85 -2.39 1.15
CA GLU A 134 4.70 -3.46 2.13
C GLU A 134 3.89 -4.62 1.54
N TYR A 135 2.77 -4.32 0.87
CA TYR A 135 1.96 -5.32 0.15
C TYR A 135 2.77 -6.02 -0.95
N GLU A 136 3.45 -5.25 -1.81
CA GLU A 136 4.28 -5.78 -2.91
C GLU A 136 5.40 -6.69 -2.40
N ARG A 137 6.00 -6.36 -1.25
CA ARG A 137 7.06 -7.18 -0.65
C ARG A 137 6.56 -8.57 -0.30
N GLU A 138 5.32 -8.67 0.18
CA GLU A 138 4.72 -9.93 0.66
C GLU A 138 4.00 -10.71 -0.44
N ARG A 139 3.28 -10.02 -1.35
CA ARG A 139 2.44 -10.63 -2.39
C ARG A 139 3.06 -10.65 -3.78
N LYS A 140 4.22 -10.00 -3.96
CA LYS A 140 4.92 -9.85 -5.26
C LYS A 140 4.06 -9.24 -6.38
N THR A 141 2.96 -8.57 -6.02
CA THR A 141 2.01 -7.94 -6.93
C THR A 141 1.63 -6.57 -6.40
N SER A 142 1.31 -5.63 -7.30
CA SER A 142 0.81 -4.31 -6.95
C SER A 142 -0.69 -4.36 -6.72
N ILE A 143 -1.17 -3.56 -5.77
CA ILE A 143 -2.61 -3.36 -5.49
C ILE A 143 -2.92 -1.86 -5.44
N GLY A 144 -4.18 -1.49 -5.65
CA GLY A 144 -4.69 -0.14 -5.38
C GLY A 144 -5.41 -0.09 -4.04
N LEU A 145 -5.40 1.07 -3.37
CA LEU A 145 -5.93 1.23 -2.01
C LEU A 145 -7.34 0.66 -1.86
N LYS A 146 -8.23 0.93 -2.81
CA LYS A 146 -9.62 0.44 -2.77
C LYS A 146 -9.76 -1.08 -2.83
N ASN A 147 -8.85 -1.76 -3.52
CA ASN A 147 -8.88 -3.22 -3.56
C ASN A 147 -8.27 -3.79 -2.27
N LEU A 148 -7.26 -3.13 -1.73
CA LEU A 148 -6.69 -3.49 -0.43
C LEU A 148 -7.74 -3.32 0.68
N GLU A 149 -8.43 -2.18 0.74
CA GLU A 149 -9.53 -1.92 1.69
C GLU A 149 -10.60 -3.01 1.67
N LYS A 150 -10.95 -3.53 0.49
CA LYS A 150 -11.91 -4.64 0.38
C LYS A 150 -11.42 -5.92 1.03
N GLN A 151 -10.12 -6.24 0.89
CA GLN A 151 -9.52 -7.40 1.57
C GLN A 151 -9.59 -7.22 3.10
N PHE A 152 -9.46 -5.99 3.58
CA PHE A 152 -9.59 -5.64 5.00
C PHE A 152 -11.05 -5.47 5.46
N GLY A 153 -12.04 -5.80 4.62
CA GLY A 153 -13.46 -5.67 4.96
C GLY A 153 -13.92 -4.22 5.20
N ILE A 154 -13.15 -3.22 4.75
CA ILE A 154 -13.46 -1.80 4.96
C ILE A 154 -14.55 -1.37 3.99
N ILE A 155 -15.68 -0.92 4.53
CA ILE A 155 -16.80 -0.38 3.76
C ILE A 155 -16.74 1.15 3.81
N ARG A 156 -16.59 1.79 2.65
CA ARG A 156 -16.63 3.25 2.54
C ARG A 156 -18.06 3.76 2.60
N GLU A 157 -18.28 4.84 3.36
CA GLU A 157 -19.56 5.56 3.41
C GLU A 157 -19.82 6.41 2.16
N SER A 158 -18.77 6.80 1.43
CA SER A 158 -18.87 7.70 0.28
C SER A 158 -18.93 6.94 -1.06
N GLU A 159 -19.71 7.47 -2.00
CA GLU A 159 -19.62 7.04 -3.41
C GLU A 159 -18.21 7.30 -3.94
N VAL A 160 -17.73 6.39 -4.80
CA VAL A 160 -16.39 6.47 -5.38
C VAL A 160 -16.21 7.78 -6.15
N ILE A 161 -15.45 8.72 -5.58
CA ILE A 161 -14.87 9.82 -6.32
C ILE A 161 -13.60 9.32 -7.00
N SER A 162 -13.45 9.59 -8.29
CA SER A 162 -12.19 9.33 -8.99
C SER A 162 -11.22 10.48 -8.75
N GLY A 163 -9.93 10.18 -8.59
CA GLY A 163 -8.87 11.20 -8.54
C GLY A 163 -8.88 12.13 -9.76
N SER A 164 -9.33 11.64 -10.92
CA SER A 164 -9.53 12.48 -12.12
C SER A 164 -10.63 13.52 -11.96
N ASN A 165 -11.69 13.24 -11.22
CA ASN A 165 -12.76 14.19 -10.93
C ASN A 165 -12.32 15.22 -9.86
N LEU A 166 -11.50 14.80 -8.89
CA LEU A 166 -10.89 15.70 -7.91
C LEU A 166 -9.91 16.65 -8.58
N ALA A 167 -9.02 16.14 -9.45
CA ALA A 167 -8.10 16.95 -10.24
C ALA A 167 -8.85 17.98 -11.12
N LYS A 168 -9.95 17.60 -11.78
CA LYS A 168 -10.80 18.54 -12.53
C LYS A 168 -11.47 19.59 -11.63
N THR A 169 -11.83 19.21 -10.41
CA THR A 169 -12.42 20.11 -9.42
C THR A 169 -11.39 21.15 -9.00
N PHE A 170 -10.19 20.74 -8.58
CA PHE A 170 -9.13 21.67 -8.19
C PHE A 170 -8.58 22.49 -9.36
N HIS A 171 -8.60 21.97 -10.59
CA HIS A 171 -8.35 22.76 -11.78
C HIS A 171 -9.30 23.98 -11.89
N LYS A 172 -10.60 23.79 -11.59
CA LYS A 172 -11.60 24.87 -11.60
C LYS A 172 -11.36 25.85 -10.44
N VAL A 173 -11.05 25.35 -9.24
CA VAL A 173 -10.67 26.18 -8.07
C VAL A 173 -9.49 27.10 -8.39
N MET A 174 -8.50 26.57 -9.12
CA MET A 174 -7.32 27.35 -9.52
C MET A 174 -7.61 28.40 -10.59
N LYS A 175 -8.67 28.24 -11.38
CA LYS A 175 -9.07 29.18 -12.45
C LYS A 175 -10.08 30.22 -11.99
N ASP A 176 -11.00 29.83 -11.12
CA ASP A 176 -12.13 30.63 -10.69
C ASP A 176 -12.16 30.73 -9.15
N LYS A 177 -11.89 31.94 -8.66
CA LYS A 177 -11.80 32.25 -7.22
C LYS A 177 -13.12 32.09 -6.46
N ASP A 178 -14.26 32.09 -7.17
CA ASP A 178 -15.59 31.97 -6.58
C ASP A 178 -16.21 30.59 -6.89
N TYR A 179 -15.44 29.65 -7.45
CA TYR A 179 -15.93 28.32 -7.82
C TYR A 179 -16.50 27.55 -6.62
N ILE A 180 -15.79 27.57 -5.49
CA ILE A 180 -16.19 26.85 -4.27
C ILE A 180 -17.46 27.46 -3.66
N LYS A 181 -17.63 28.79 -3.71
CA LYS A 181 -18.85 29.46 -3.25
C LYS A 181 -20.11 29.04 -4.01
N ARG A 182 -19.94 28.60 -5.26
CA ARG A 182 -21.04 28.09 -6.12
C ARG A 182 -21.17 26.56 -6.08
N MET A 183 -20.26 25.88 -5.40
CA MET A 183 -20.30 24.43 -5.27
C MET A 183 -21.36 24.04 -4.23
N PRO A 184 -22.20 23.02 -4.50
CA PRO A 184 -23.09 22.48 -3.48
C PRO A 184 -22.31 22.01 -2.25
N ARG A 185 -22.79 22.33 -1.05
CA ARG A 185 -22.14 21.94 0.21
C ARG A 185 -21.88 20.44 0.30
N GLU A 186 -22.87 19.64 -0.11
CA GLU A 186 -22.75 18.17 -0.15
C GLU A 186 -21.53 17.70 -0.96
N LYS A 187 -21.18 18.40 -2.06
CA LYS A 187 -20.02 18.03 -2.86
C LYS A 187 -18.71 18.34 -2.13
N ILE A 188 -18.64 19.42 -1.38
CA ILE A 188 -17.48 19.76 -0.54
C ILE A 188 -17.33 18.70 0.56
N GLU A 189 -18.42 18.36 1.24
CA GLU A 189 -18.43 17.32 2.28
C GLU A 189 -18.02 15.96 1.74
N LYS A 190 -18.47 15.57 0.54
CA LYS A 190 -18.04 14.31 -0.09
C LYS A 190 -16.54 14.28 -0.38
N ILE A 191 -15.92 15.42 -0.75
CA ILE A 191 -14.47 15.50 -0.97
C ILE A 191 -13.72 15.34 0.35
N LEU A 192 -14.15 16.05 1.39
CA LEU A 192 -13.53 15.96 2.72
C LEU A 192 -13.70 14.57 3.34
N LEU A 193 -14.90 13.98 3.25
CA LEU A 193 -15.17 12.64 3.73
C LEU A 193 -14.34 11.58 2.98
N TYR A 194 -14.19 11.73 1.66
CA TYR A 194 -13.35 10.83 0.86
C TYR A 194 -11.89 10.82 1.35
N ASN A 195 -11.29 11.99 1.54
CA ASN A 195 -9.91 12.09 2.03
C ASN A 195 -9.78 11.72 3.53
N GLU A 196 -10.81 12.00 4.35
CA GLU A 196 -10.86 11.54 5.76
C GLU A 196 -10.84 10.01 5.82
N GLN A 197 -11.63 9.35 4.98
CA GLN A 197 -11.65 7.89 4.85
C GLN A 197 -10.29 7.36 4.39
N ASP A 198 -9.63 7.99 3.41
CA ASP A 198 -8.31 7.55 2.96
C ASP A 198 -7.31 7.52 4.13
N VAL A 199 -7.14 8.60 4.89
CA VAL A 199 -6.17 8.64 6.01
C VAL A 199 -6.55 7.76 7.21
N VAL A 200 -7.85 7.57 7.47
CA VAL A 200 -8.34 6.67 8.52
C VAL A 200 -8.16 5.20 8.12
N ASN A 201 -8.39 4.88 6.86
CA ASN A 201 -8.21 3.53 6.34
C ASN A 201 -6.74 3.12 6.35
N LEU A 202 -5.80 4.04 6.10
CA LEU A 202 -4.37 3.75 6.28
C LEU A 202 -4.06 3.27 7.71
N TYR A 203 -4.67 3.88 8.73
CA TYR A 203 -4.55 3.41 10.11
C TYR A 203 -5.11 2.00 10.27
N HIS A 204 -6.35 1.76 9.82
CA HIS A 204 -6.99 0.45 9.95
C HIS A 204 -6.23 -0.67 9.23
N ILE A 205 -5.69 -0.38 8.05
CA ILE A 205 -4.85 -1.31 7.30
C ILE A 205 -3.54 -1.56 8.05
N PHE A 206 -2.90 -0.50 8.55
CA PHE A 206 -1.65 -0.61 9.29
C PHE A 206 -1.78 -1.51 10.52
N VAL A 207 -2.84 -1.34 11.31
CA VAL A 207 -3.02 -2.04 12.58
C VAL A 207 -3.57 -3.46 12.45
N ASN A 208 -4.24 -3.79 11.35
CA ASN A 208 -4.82 -5.12 11.10
C ASN A 208 -4.06 -5.90 10.01
N TRP A 209 -2.85 -5.47 9.64
CA TRP A 209 -2.12 -5.99 8.48
C TRP A 209 -2.09 -7.51 8.40
N LYS A 210 -1.65 -8.13 9.49
CA LYS A 210 -1.39 -9.56 9.57
C LYS A 210 -2.64 -10.42 9.61
N SER A 211 -3.78 -9.88 10.06
CA SER A 211 -5.01 -10.68 10.08
C SER A 211 -5.42 -11.07 8.67
N ILE A 212 -5.14 -10.23 7.67
CA ILE A 212 -5.50 -10.49 6.28
C ILE A 212 -4.35 -11.14 5.51
N ILE A 213 -3.13 -10.63 5.69
CA ILE A 213 -1.98 -11.14 4.93
C ILE A 213 -1.72 -12.62 5.23
N PHE A 214 -1.82 -13.04 6.49
CA PHE A 214 -1.57 -14.43 6.86
C PHE A 214 -2.76 -15.35 6.57
N GLU A 215 -4.01 -14.89 6.71
CA GLU A 215 -5.19 -15.68 6.35
C GLU A 215 -5.16 -16.09 4.86
N ASP A 216 -4.86 -15.17 3.94
CA ASP A 216 -4.82 -15.58 2.53
C ASP A 216 -3.59 -16.44 2.18
N LYS A 217 -2.50 -16.44 2.97
CA LYS A 217 -1.35 -17.32 2.69
C LYS A 217 -1.72 -18.80 2.88
N GLU A 218 -2.53 -19.09 3.89
CA GLU A 218 -3.05 -20.45 4.09
C GLU A 218 -4.02 -20.84 2.96
N GLU A 219 -4.84 -19.92 2.45
CA GLU A 219 -5.71 -20.18 1.29
C GLU A 219 -4.92 -20.37 -0.02
N ASP A 220 -3.87 -19.56 -0.25
CA ASP A 220 -2.97 -19.69 -1.40
C ASP A 220 -2.21 -21.04 -1.36
N GLU A 221 -1.75 -21.48 -0.19
CA GLU A 221 -1.10 -22.79 -0.02
C GLU A 221 -2.10 -23.96 -0.21
N VAL A 222 -3.31 -23.86 0.35
CA VAL A 222 -4.36 -24.89 0.19
C VAL A 222 -4.85 -24.97 -1.26
N SER A 223 -4.95 -23.86 -1.97
CA SER A 223 -5.32 -23.85 -3.40
C SER A 223 -4.23 -24.45 -4.29
N GLN A 224 -2.95 -24.22 -3.96
CA GLN A 224 -1.82 -24.88 -4.63
C GLN A 224 -1.79 -26.39 -4.35
N ILE A 225 -2.05 -26.84 -3.12
CA ILE A 225 -2.14 -28.27 -2.78
C ILE A 225 -3.27 -28.95 -3.56
N LYS A 226 -4.45 -28.32 -3.67
CA LYS A 226 -5.57 -28.85 -4.49
C LYS A 226 -5.21 -28.96 -5.97
N SER A 227 -4.45 -28.01 -6.51
CA SER A 227 -3.99 -28.08 -7.91
C SER A 227 -2.94 -29.17 -8.17
N ILE A 228 -2.25 -29.64 -7.12
CA ILE A 228 -1.29 -30.75 -7.18
C ILE A 228 -2.01 -32.10 -7.05
N GLU A 229 -3.04 -32.19 -6.20
CA GLU A 229 -3.89 -33.40 -6.05
C GLU A 229 -4.69 -33.72 -7.33
N ASP A 230 -4.95 -32.73 -8.20
CA ASP A 230 -5.59 -32.91 -9.51
C ASP A 230 -4.62 -33.43 -10.61
N ILE A 231 -3.35 -33.72 -10.30
CA ILE A 231 -2.32 -34.22 -11.25
C ILE A 231 -1.90 -35.69 -10.96
N GLU A 232 -2.66 -36.46 -10.19
CA GLU A 232 -2.49 -37.93 -10.13
C GLU A 232 -3.74 -38.69 -10.64
N ILE A 233 -3.92 -38.67 -11.96
CA ILE A 233 -4.47 -39.82 -12.68
C ILE A 233 -3.40 -40.27 -13.66
N ILE A 234 -2.56 -41.20 -13.19
CA ILE A 234 -1.64 -41.98 -14.01
C ILE A 234 -2.51 -42.86 -14.91
N ASP A 235 -2.51 -42.58 -16.21
CA ASP A 235 -3.10 -43.44 -17.22
C ASP A 235 -2.16 -44.66 -17.42
N GLU A 236 -2.55 -45.81 -16.86
CA GLU A 236 -1.87 -47.12 -16.87
C GLU A 236 -1.72 -47.77 -18.27
N LYS A 237 -1.54 -46.99 -19.35
CA LYS A 237 -1.71 -47.49 -20.73
C LYS A 237 -0.54 -47.34 -21.70
N ILE A 238 0.69 -47.23 -21.21
CA ILE A 238 1.90 -47.19 -22.08
C ILE A 238 2.91 -48.32 -21.75
N LEU A 239 2.52 -49.38 -21.02
CA LEU A 239 3.42 -50.51 -20.75
C LEU A 239 3.22 -51.74 -21.66
N ASP A 240 2.31 -51.71 -22.63
CA ASP A 240 1.98 -52.89 -23.47
C ASP A 240 2.48 -52.84 -24.94
N GLU A 241 3.16 -51.77 -25.38
CA GLU A 241 3.65 -51.65 -26.78
C GLU A 241 5.17 -51.78 -26.98
N VAL A 242 5.97 -52.01 -25.93
CA VAL A 242 7.44 -52.21 -26.07
C VAL A 242 7.86 -53.69 -25.96
N VAL A 243 6.92 -54.62 -25.75
CA VAL A 243 7.20 -56.07 -25.60
C VAL A 243 6.97 -56.86 -26.91
N LYS A 244 6.85 -56.20 -28.06
CA LYS A 244 6.72 -56.88 -29.37
C LYS A 244 7.63 -56.29 -30.43
N GLU A 245 8.94 -56.31 -30.20
CA GLU A 245 9.94 -56.25 -31.28
C GLU A 245 11.34 -56.57 -30.72
N SER A 246 11.56 -57.81 -30.29
CA SER A 246 12.89 -58.48 -30.35
C SER A 246 12.82 -59.91 -29.77
N GLU A 247 11.99 -60.77 -30.36
CA GLU A 247 12.22 -62.22 -30.34
C GLU A 247 12.28 -62.68 -31.81
N GLU A 248 13.44 -62.52 -32.42
CA GLU A 248 13.89 -63.30 -33.59
C GLU A 248 15.38 -62.98 -33.78
N ASP A 249 16.22 -63.84 -33.18
CA ASP A 249 17.30 -64.56 -33.87
C ASP A 249 18.38 -65.02 -32.88
N ASP A 250 18.33 -66.32 -32.63
CA ASP A 250 19.43 -67.18 -32.23
C ASP A 250 20.73 -66.81 -32.96
N GLU A 251 21.84 -66.67 -32.24
CA GLU A 251 23.09 -67.30 -32.68
C GLU A 251 24.08 -67.51 -31.52
N ASN A 252 24.08 -68.76 -31.02
CA ASN A 252 25.26 -69.61 -30.84
C ASN A 252 26.62 -68.99 -30.43
N LYS A 253 27.15 -69.58 -29.36
CA LYS A 253 28.56 -69.94 -29.10
C LYS A 253 29.49 -68.97 -28.34
N GLN A 254 29.92 -69.52 -27.19
CA GLN A 254 31.31 -69.69 -26.71
C GLN A 254 32.03 -68.50 -26.03
N LEU A 255 32.15 -68.65 -24.71
CA LEU A 255 33.37 -68.85 -23.90
C LEU A 255 34.68 -68.10 -24.26
N GLU A 256 35.30 -67.62 -23.17
CA GLU A 256 36.74 -67.40 -22.89
C GLU A 256 37.28 -65.95 -22.82
N ASP A 257 37.44 -65.49 -21.57
CA ASP A 257 38.73 -65.18 -20.91
C ASP A 257 39.57 -63.93 -21.30
N VAL A 258 39.79 -63.07 -20.28
CA VAL A 258 41.11 -62.68 -19.67
C VAL A 258 41.33 -61.18 -19.38
N ILE A 259 41.37 -60.87 -18.06
CA ILE A 259 42.36 -60.11 -17.23
C ILE A 259 42.86 -58.74 -17.79
N ILE A 260 42.81 -57.60 -17.07
CA ILE A 260 43.89 -57.09 -16.18
C ILE A 260 43.54 -55.74 -15.49
N GLU A 261 43.80 -55.72 -14.17
CA GLU A 261 44.29 -54.68 -13.22
C GLU A 261 43.60 -53.29 -13.11
N LYS A 262 43.09 -52.88 -11.94
CA LYS A 262 43.72 -52.52 -10.63
C LYS A 262 44.44 -51.16 -10.61
N GLU A 263 43.92 -50.24 -9.77
CA GLU A 263 44.61 -49.47 -8.71
C GLU A 263 43.49 -48.66 -7.98
N GLU A 264 43.08 -48.95 -6.72
CA GLU A 264 43.75 -48.69 -5.42
C GLU A 264 44.18 -47.21 -5.26
N ILE A 265 44.01 -46.48 -4.15
CA ILE A 265 43.64 -46.76 -2.76
C ILE A 265 43.25 -45.45 -2.06
N ALA A 266 42.51 -45.61 -0.96
CA ALA A 266 42.09 -44.63 0.04
C ALA A 266 43.20 -43.81 0.75
N LYS A 267 42.84 -42.61 1.23
CA LYS A 267 42.85 -42.25 2.67
C LYS A 267 42.23 -40.88 2.91
#